data_AF-A0A960RHV6-F1
#
_entry.id   AF-A0A960RHV6-F1
#
_cell.length_a   1.000
_cell.length_b   1.000
_cell.length_c   1.000
_cell.angle_alpha   90.00
_cell.angle_beta   90.00
_cell.angle_gamma   90.00
#
_symmetry.space_group_name_H-M   'P 1'
#
loop_
_entity.id
_entity.type
_entity.pdbx_description
1 polymer ?
#
loop_
_entity_poly.entity_id
_entity_poly.type
_entity_poly.pdbx_seq_one_letter_code
_entity_poly.pdbx_strand_id
1 'polypeptide(L)'
;AADETTSNVVSKSISVGQGRSTYRGLVHIPKHLKGCKNNTECDALLINTNSRTDTYPAITVRGDKNATQHEASVSKVSEDLIFYMQQRGLTEAQAMSLSVNGFINDLASQFPMEYSVELKRLIDLEMEGSVG
;
A
#
# COMPACT_ATOMS: atom_id res chain seq x y z
N ALA A 1 -7.52 -27.08 -1.82
CA ALA A 1 -6.39 -26.68 -0.96
C ALA A 1 -5.33 -27.77 -1.04
N ALA A 2 -4.05 -27.42 -0.97
CA ALA A 2 -2.93 -28.35 -1.15
C ALA A 2 -1.78 -28.01 -0.19
N ASP A 3 -0.96 -29.01 0.12
CA ASP A 3 0.28 -28.83 0.87
C ASP A 3 1.29 -27.97 0.09
N GLU A 4 2.26 -27.40 0.80
CA GLU A 4 3.40 -26.65 0.23
C GLU A 4 3.02 -25.47 -0.66
N THR A 5 1.84 -24.88 -0.44
CA THR A 5 1.39 -23.71 -1.19
C THR A 5 2.02 -22.42 -0.66
N THR A 6 2.25 -21.46 -1.55
CA THR A 6 2.77 -20.13 -1.21
C THR A 6 1.78 -19.05 -1.61
N SER A 7 1.70 -17.99 -0.81
CA SER A 7 0.89 -16.81 -1.10
C SER A 7 1.65 -15.53 -0.71
N ASN A 8 1.52 -14.50 -1.52
CA ASN A 8 2.04 -13.17 -1.24
C ASN A 8 0.91 -12.14 -1.46
N VAL A 9 0.66 -11.30 -0.46
CA VAL A 9 -0.38 -10.28 -0.48
C VAL A 9 0.29 -8.94 -0.21
N VAL A 10 0.31 -8.06 -1.20
CA VAL A 10 0.80 -6.69 -1.06
C VAL A 10 -0.38 -5.76 -1.23
N SER A 11 -0.66 -4.93 -0.23
CA SER A 11 -1.72 -3.94 -0.23
C SER A 11 -1.13 -2.58 0.07
N LYS A 12 -1.24 -1.64 -0.87
CA LYS A 12 -0.89 -0.24 -0.66
C LYS A 12 -2.16 0.60 -0.69
N SER A 13 -2.32 1.49 0.27
CA SER A 13 -3.46 2.39 0.35
C SER A 13 -3.02 3.83 0.49
N ILE A 14 -3.73 4.75 -0.16
CA ILE A 14 -3.49 6.18 -0.07
C ILE A 14 -4.81 6.82 0.36
N SER A 15 -4.78 7.64 1.40
CA SER A 15 -5.97 8.35 1.90
C SER A 15 -5.71 9.85 1.86
N VAL A 16 -6.66 10.59 1.28
CA VAL A 16 -6.53 12.01 0.96
C VAL A 16 -7.75 12.78 1.43
N GLY A 17 -7.57 14.02 1.88
CA GLY A 17 -8.62 14.86 2.45
C GLY A 17 -9.26 14.22 3.69
N GLN A 18 -10.55 13.94 3.62
CA GLN A 18 -11.32 13.18 4.63
C GLN A 18 -11.51 11.70 4.24
N GLY A 19 -10.80 11.25 3.20
CA GLY A 19 -10.88 9.90 2.68
C GLY A 19 -10.49 8.86 3.72
N ARG A 20 -11.19 7.73 3.66
CA ARG A 20 -10.95 6.58 4.53
C ARG A 20 -10.71 5.33 3.70
N SER A 21 -9.51 4.78 3.80
CA SER A 21 -9.20 3.46 3.25
C SER A 21 -9.40 2.36 4.29
N THR A 22 -9.77 1.17 3.85
CA THR A 22 -9.86 -0.01 4.74
C THR A 22 -9.33 -1.25 4.05
N TYR A 23 -8.31 -1.85 4.64
CA TYR A 23 -7.84 -3.19 4.29
C TYR A 23 -8.52 -4.24 5.17
N ARG A 24 -9.04 -5.30 4.57
CA ARG A 24 -9.52 -6.50 5.28
C ARG A 24 -8.90 -7.72 4.62
N GLY A 25 -8.13 -8.48 5.39
CA GLY A 25 -7.43 -9.67 4.91
C GLY A 25 -7.81 -10.90 5.74
N LEU A 26 -7.92 -12.06 5.08
CA LEU A 26 -8.05 -13.35 5.75
C LEU A 26 -6.99 -14.32 5.21
N VAL A 27 -6.09 -14.78 6.08
CA VAL A 27 -5.18 -15.89 5.82
C VAL A 27 -5.66 -17.09 6.62
N HIS A 28 -6.09 -18.14 5.94
CA HIS A 28 -6.60 -19.35 6.57
C HIS A 28 -5.85 -20.59 6.07
N ILE A 29 -5.14 -21.26 6.99
CA ILE A 29 -4.46 -22.53 6.74
C ILE A 29 -5.11 -23.61 7.63
N PRO A 30 -5.89 -24.55 7.05
CA PRO A 30 -6.56 -25.60 7.82
C PRO A 30 -5.58 -26.68 8.32
N LYS A 31 -5.99 -27.42 9.36
CA LYS A 31 -5.11 -28.33 10.13
C LYS A 31 -4.46 -29.46 9.30
N HIS A 32 -5.13 -29.92 8.24
CA HIS A 32 -4.64 -31.04 7.43
C HIS A 32 -3.51 -30.65 6.47
N LEU A 33 -3.23 -29.35 6.31
CA LEU A 33 -2.21 -28.84 5.40
C LEU A 33 -0.86 -28.61 6.10
N LYS A 34 0.22 -28.84 5.35
CA LYS A 34 1.60 -28.72 5.81
C LYS A 34 2.45 -27.92 4.84
N GLY A 35 3.50 -27.29 5.36
CA GLY A 35 4.51 -26.60 4.54
C GLY A 35 4.02 -25.33 3.83
N CYS A 36 2.82 -24.83 4.16
CA CYS A 36 2.24 -23.66 3.52
C CYS A 36 2.92 -22.37 4.00
N LYS A 37 3.13 -21.41 3.09
CA LYS A 37 3.76 -20.11 3.37
C LYS A 37 2.88 -18.94 2.96
N ASN A 38 2.80 -17.93 3.82
CA ASN A 38 2.15 -16.67 3.52
C ASN A 38 3.05 -15.49 3.89
N ASN A 39 3.11 -14.51 2.99
CA ASN A 39 3.59 -13.17 3.28
C ASN A 39 2.48 -12.17 3.00
N THR A 40 2.21 -11.27 3.95
CA THR A 40 1.23 -10.21 3.81
C THR A 40 1.87 -8.88 4.22
N GLU A 41 1.82 -7.89 3.34
CA GLU A 41 2.37 -6.55 3.55
C GLU A 41 1.30 -5.52 3.26
N CYS A 42 1.04 -4.65 4.24
CA CYS A 42 -0.03 -3.65 4.20
C CYS A 42 0.55 -2.27 4.49
N ASP A 43 0.81 -1.49 3.45
CA ASP A 43 1.27 -0.13 3.59
C ASP A 43 0.13 0.87 3.40
N ALA A 44 0.13 1.91 4.22
CA ALA A 44 -0.79 3.03 4.07
C ALA A 44 -0.04 4.35 4.05
N LEU A 45 -0.43 5.24 3.15
CA LEU A 45 0.03 6.61 3.07
C LEU A 45 -1.14 7.55 3.36
N LEU A 46 -1.00 8.39 4.39
CA LEU A 46 -1.93 9.44 4.73
C LEU A 46 -1.38 10.77 4.22
N ILE A 47 -2.11 11.44 3.33
CA ILE A 47 -1.67 12.72 2.75
C ILE A 47 -1.99 13.88 3.70
N ASN A 48 -3.14 13.85 4.37
CA ASN A 48 -3.63 14.94 5.22
C ASN A 48 -3.93 14.43 6.63
N THR A 49 -3.93 15.33 7.61
CA THR A 49 -4.17 15.03 9.02
C THR A 49 -5.55 14.43 9.30
N ASN A 50 -6.54 14.75 8.46
CA ASN A 50 -7.92 14.30 8.60
C ASN A 50 -8.24 12.99 7.87
N SER A 51 -7.28 12.48 7.08
CA SER A 51 -7.43 11.22 6.37
C SER A 51 -7.21 10.03 7.31
N ARG A 52 -7.80 8.87 6.98
CA ARG A 52 -7.75 7.68 7.84
C ARG A 52 -7.52 6.42 7.04
N THR A 53 -6.81 5.48 7.65
CA THR A 53 -6.70 4.11 7.16
C THR A 53 -7.01 3.14 8.29
N ASP A 54 -7.68 2.03 7.98
CA ASP A 54 -7.92 0.94 8.93
C ASP A 54 -7.48 -0.39 8.33
N THR A 55 -6.73 -1.18 9.09
CA THR A 55 -6.23 -2.49 8.67
C THR A 55 -6.79 -3.55 9.60
N TYR A 56 -7.59 -4.47 9.05
CA TYR A 56 -8.22 -5.57 9.79
C TYR A 56 -7.69 -6.93 9.28
N PRO A 57 -6.53 -7.40 9.78
CA PRO A 57 -6.03 -8.71 9.43
C PRO A 57 -6.69 -9.80 10.27
N ALA A 58 -7.06 -10.90 9.62
CA ALA A 58 -7.49 -12.13 10.27
C ALA A 58 -6.58 -13.26 9.82
N ILE A 59 -5.86 -13.88 10.76
CA ILE A 59 -4.90 -14.95 10.46
C ILE A 59 -5.28 -16.16 11.31
N THR A 60 -5.57 -17.28 10.66
CA THR A 60 -5.82 -18.57 11.30
C THR A 60 -4.93 -19.62 10.66
N VAL A 61 -3.88 -20.02 11.35
CA VAL A 61 -2.96 -21.05 10.88
C VAL A 61 -3.01 -22.25 11.82
N ARG A 62 -3.29 -23.42 11.24
CA ARG A 62 -3.33 -24.71 11.91
C ARG A 62 -2.43 -25.69 11.15
N GLY A 63 -2.12 -26.82 11.75
CA GLY A 63 -1.23 -27.83 11.16
C GLY A 63 0.24 -27.56 11.44
N ASP A 64 1.12 -28.36 10.85
CA ASP A 64 2.55 -28.36 11.16
C ASP A 64 3.38 -27.77 10.03
N LYS A 65 4.50 -27.12 10.39
CA LYS A 65 5.49 -26.57 9.46
C LYS A 65 4.94 -25.49 8.50
N ASN A 66 3.87 -24.80 8.88
CA ASN A 66 3.34 -23.66 8.15
C ASN A 66 4.03 -22.36 8.63
N ALA A 67 4.25 -21.41 7.72
CA ALA A 67 4.87 -20.12 8.03
C ALA A 67 4.00 -18.96 7.50
N THR A 68 3.88 -17.90 8.29
CA THR A 68 2.98 -16.78 8.02
C THR A 68 3.61 -15.53 8.57
N GLN A 69 3.76 -14.50 7.75
CA GLN A 69 4.19 -13.17 8.14
C GLN A 69 3.13 -12.14 7.74
N HIS A 70 2.90 -11.19 8.63
CA HIS A 70 2.08 -10.02 8.36
C HIS A 70 2.80 -8.76 8.84
N GLU A 71 3.02 -7.84 7.92
CA GLU A 71 3.57 -6.51 8.17
C GLU A 71 2.54 -5.45 7.79
N ALA A 72 2.40 -4.44 8.64
CA ALA A 72 1.54 -3.30 8.38
C ALA A 72 2.22 -2.01 8.80
N SER A 73 2.34 -1.06 7.86
CA SER A 73 2.97 0.23 8.07
C SER A 73 2.01 1.38 7.72
N VAL A 74 2.08 2.47 8.49
CA VAL A 74 1.34 3.69 8.18
C VAL A 74 2.32 4.85 8.14
N SER A 75 2.41 5.49 6.98
CA SER A 75 3.26 6.64 6.72
C SER A 75 2.42 7.89 6.49
N LYS A 76 2.97 9.04 6.83
CA LYS A 76 2.42 10.35 6.47
C LYS A 76 3.37 11.03 5.50
N VAL A 77 2.82 11.82 4.58
CA VAL A 77 3.65 12.69 3.76
C VAL A 77 4.34 13.71 4.67
N SER A 78 5.66 13.80 4.57
CA SER A 78 6.46 14.70 5.39
C SER A 78 6.40 16.11 4.83
N GLU A 79 5.92 17.06 5.65
CA GLU A 79 5.92 18.48 5.31
C GLU A 79 7.33 18.99 5.01
N ASP A 80 8.35 18.51 5.74
CA ASP A 80 9.76 18.85 5.48
C ASP A 80 10.24 18.37 4.10
N LEU A 81 9.85 17.16 3.67
CA LEU A 81 10.18 16.65 2.34
C LEU A 81 9.48 17.46 1.25
N ILE A 82 8.21 17.82 1.44
CA ILE A 82 7.46 18.67 0.53
C ILE A 82 8.13 20.05 0.43
N PHE A 83 8.43 20.67 1.56
CA PHE A 83 9.13 21.95 1.61
C PHE A 83 10.50 21.90 0.91
N TYR A 84 11.27 20.85 1.14
CA TYR A 84 12.57 20.62 0.49
C TYR A 84 12.46 20.49 -1.04
N MET A 85 11.39 19.83 -1.52
CA MET A 85 11.09 19.70 -2.95
C MET A 85 10.62 21.03 -3.54
N GLN A 86 9.82 21.81 -2.79
CA GLN A 86 9.40 23.15 -3.20
C GLN A 86 10.58 24.12 -3.35
N GLN A 87 11.56 24.05 -2.44
CA GLN A 87 12.80 24.82 -2.57
C GLN A 87 13.61 24.49 -3.83
N ARG A 88 13.36 23.32 -4.45
CA ARG A 88 13.96 22.90 -5.73
C ARG A 88 13.13 23.32 -6.94
N GLY A 89 12.09 24.12 -6.74
CA GLY A 89 11.24 24.65 -7.81
C GLY A 89 10.05 23.76 -8.17
N LEU A 90 9.77 22.71 -7.41
CA LEU A 90 8.54 21.93 -7.57
C LEU A 90 7.36 22.68 -6.94
N THR A 91 6.20 22.63 -7.57
CA THR A 91 4.95 23.05 -6.90
C THR A 91 4.58 22.05 -5.81
N GLU A 92 3.71 22.45 -4.88
CA GLU A 92 3.21 21.55 -3.84
C GLU A 92 2.56 20.30 -4.43
N ALA A 93 1.71 20.47 -5.45
CA ALA A 93 1.06 19.37 -6.14
C ALA A 93 2.06 18.41 -6.81
N GLN A 94 3.13 18.94 -7.42
CA GLN A 94 4.19 18.11 -8.01
C GLN A 94 5.00 17.35 -6.94
N ALA A 95 5.32 17.99 -5.82
CA ALA A 95 6.01 17.35 -4.70
C ALA A 95 5.16 16.23 -4.06
N MET A 96 3.86 16.47 -3.94
CA MET A 96 2.89 15.49 -3.45
C MET A 96 2.77 14.30 -4.40
N SER A 97 2.54 14.56 -5.70
CA SER A 97 2.50 13.52 -6.73
C SER A 97 3.78 12.69 -6.73
N LEU A 98 4.96 13.32 -6.63
CA LEU A 98 6.23 12.61 -6.60
C LEU A 98 6.34 11.69 -5.37
N SER A 99 5.89 12.15 -4.20
CA SER A 99 5.87 11.36 -2.97
C SER A 99 4.96 10.13 -3.08
N VAL A 100 3.76 10.31 -3.63
CA VAL A 100 2.79 9.24 -3.85
C VAL A 100 3.27 8.24 -4.91
N ASN A 101 3.81 8.74 -6.02
CA ASN A 101 4.40 7.90 -7.07
C ASN A 101 5.58 7.08 -6.55
N GLY A 102 6.41 7.64 -5.66
CA GLY A 102 7.47 6.90 -4.98
C GLY A 102 6.92 5.77 -4.10
N PHE A 103 5.84 6.04 -3.34
CA PHE A 103 5.19 5.07 -2.47
C PHE A 103 4.59 3.88 -3.24
N ILE A 104 3.99 4.12 -4.41
CA ILE A 104 3.36 3.06 -5.21
C ILE A 104 4.30 2.40 -6.23
N ASN A 105 5.56 2.83 -6.34
CA ASN A 105 6.47 2.41 -7.41
C ASN A 105 6.67 0.89 -7.45
N ASP A 106 6.81 0.25 -6.29
CA ASP A 106 7.00 -1.20 -6.19
C ASP A 106 5.78 -1.95 -6.71
N LEU A 107 4.57 -1.44 -6.46
CA LEU A 107 3.33 -1.99 -6.99
C LEU A 107 3.22 -1.75 -8.50
N ALA A 108 3.50 -0.53 -8.97
CA ALA A 108 3.46 -0.17 -10.39
C ALA A 108 4.44 -1.00 -11.23
N SER A 109 5.57 -1.42 -10.65
CA SER A 109 6.58 -2.26 -11.30
C SER A 109 6.10 -3.69 -11.61
N GLN A 110 5.04 -4.14 -10.95
CA GLN A 110 4.44 -5.47 -11.18
C GLN A 110 3.50 -5.49 -12.40
N PHE A 111 3.07 -4.31 -12.87
CA PHE A 111 2.22 -4.19 -14.04
C PHE A 111 3.05 -4.11 -15.32
N PRO A 112 2.50 -4.56 -16.46
CA PRO A 112 3.10 -4.27 -17.76
C PRO A 112 3.26 -2.77 -17.97
N MET A 113 4.35 -2.37 -18.62
CA MET A 113 4.77 -0.96 -18.74
C MET A 113 3.66 -0.04 -19.24
N GLU A 114 2.85 -0.51 -20.19
CA GLU A 114 1.73 0.24 -20.75
C GLU A 114 0.68 0.64 -19.69
N TYR A 115 0.39 -0.24 -18.74
CA TYR A 115 -0.56 0.03 -17.66
C TYR A 115 0.07 0.83 -16.52
N SER A 116 1.36 0.65 -16.26
CA SER A 116 2.08 1.41 -15.23
C SER A 116 2.11 2.91 -15.55
N VAL A 117 2.22 3.27 -16.83
CA VAL A 117 2.16 4.68 -17.27
C VAL A 117 0.77 5.27 -17.02
N GLU A 118 -0.28 4.53 -17.36
CA GLU A 118 -1.65 5.00 -17.17
C GLU A 118 -2.01 5.14 -15.69
N LEU A 119 -1.59 4.19 -14.85
CA LEU A 119 -1.80 4.25 -13.40
C LEU A 119 -1.18 5.51 -12.79
N LYS A 120 0.05 5.86 -13.18
CA LYS A 120 0.73 7.07 -12.71
C LYS A 120 -0.03 8.33 -13.12
N ARG A 121 -0.50 8.36 -14.37
CA ARG A 121 -1.27 9.49 -14.89
C ARG A 121 -2.60 9.69 -14.16
N LEU A 122 -3.30 8.60 -13.83
CA LEU A 122 -4.52 8.66 -13.03
C LEU A 122 -4.27 9.20 -11.62
N ILE A 123 -3.16 8.80 -11.00
CA ILE A 123 -2.77 9.31 -9.68
C ILE A 123 -2.48 10.80 -9.74
N ASP A 124 -1.74 11.27 -10.76
CA ASP A 124 -1.43 12.69 -10.91
C ASP A 124 -2.71 13.54 -11.06
N LEU A 125 -3.70 13.04 -11.82
CA LEU A 125 -5.00 13.68 -11.97
C LEU A 125 -5.76 13.80 -10.64
N GLU A 126 -5.77 12.73 -9.83
CA GLU A 126 -6.39 12.77 -8.49
C GLU A 126 -5.66 13.71 -7.55
N MET A 127 -4.33 13.86 -7.69
CA MET A 127 -3.54 14.76 -6.84
C MET A 127 -3.73 16.23 -7.18
N GLU A 128 -3.85 16.61 -8.45
CA GLU A 128 -4.04 18.02 -8.85
C GLU A 128 -5.30 18.67 -8.24
N GLY A 129 -6.36 17.89 -8.01
CA GLY A 129 -7.62 18.36 -7.40
C GLY A 129 -7.72 18.22 -5.89
N SER A 130 -6.76 17.54 -5.25
CA SER A 130 -6.83 17.17 -3.83
C SER A 130 -5.98 18.04 -2.89
N VAL A 131 -5.22 18.99 -3.46
CA VAL A 131 -4.45 19.98 -2.70
C VAL A 131 -5.35 21.18 -2.40
N GLY A 132 -6.09 21.08 -1.29
CA GLY A 132 -7.05 22.10 -0.81
C GLY A 132 -7.87 21.62 0.37
#